data_AF-S2DJA3-F1
#
_entry.id   AF-S2DJA3-F1
#
_cell.length_a   1.000
_cell.length_b   1.000
_cell.length_c   1.000
_cell.angle_alpha   90.00
_cell.angle_beta   90.00
_cell.angle_gamma   90.00
#
_symmetry.space_group_name_H-M   'P 1'
#
loop_
_entity.id
_entity.type
_entity.pdbx_description
1 polymer ?
#
loop_
_entity_poly.entity_id
_entity_poly.type
_entity_poly.pdbx_seq_one_letter_code
_entity_poly.pdbx_strand_id
1 'polypeptide(L)' 'MKNLKIFGLILLTFIYFQSCQNDTDPDIDFSRPLEIVNLEYGSEPRQVMDVFLPAGRSSTSTKVLVWIHHP' A
#
# COMPACT_ATOMS: atom_id res chain seq x y z
N MET A 1 28.15 9.86 30.85
CA MET A 1 27.01 8.92 30.66
C MET A 1 25.66 9.61 30.43
N LYS A 2 25.33 10.74 31.08
CA LYS A 2 24.06 11.46 30.83
C LYS A 2 23.88 11.91 29.36
N ASN A 3 24.95 12.43 28.74
CA ASN A 3 24.92 12.92 27.36
C ASN A 3 24.70 11.80 26.33
N LEU A 4 25.15 10.57 26.65
CA LEU A 4 24.94 9.39 25.80
C LEU A 4 23.47 8.91 25.84
N LYS A 5 22.82 9.03 27.01
CA LYS A 5 21.39 8.73 27.16
C LYS A 5 20.51 9.75 26.43
N ILE A 6 20.87 11.03 26.50
CA ILE A 6 20.20 12.10 25.75
C ILE A 6 20.35 11.89 24.24
N PHE A 7 21.54 11.52 23.78
CA PHE A 7 21.78 11.20 22.38
C PHE A 7 20.92 10.00 21.91
N GLY A 8 20.84 8.94 22.72
CA GLY A 8 19.98 7.80 22.42
C GLY A 8 18.49 8.16 22.35
N LEU A 9 18.01 9.04 23.23
CA LEU A 9 16.61 9.50 23.24
C LEU A 9 16.28 10.33 21.99
N ILE A 10 17.21 11.20 21.55
CA ILE A 10 17.05 12.01 20.34
C ILE A 10 17.00 11.12 19.11
N LEU A 11 17.89 10.12 19.02
CA LEU A 11 17.91 9.17 17.91
C LEU A 11 16.61 8.37 17.83
N LEU A 12 16.11 7.88 18.96
CA LEU A 12 14.86 7.13 19.04
C LEU A 12 13.69 7.98 18.52
N THR A 13 13.61 9.24 18.97
CA THR A 13 12.58 10.19 18.56
C THR A 13 12.62 10.44 17.04
N PHE A 14 13.80 10.57 16.45
CA PHE A 14 13.95 10.82 15.02
C PHE A 14 13.46 9.65 14.14
N ILE A 15 13.63 8.41 14.62
CA ILE A 15 13.14 7.20 13.92
C ILE A 15 11.60 7.16 13.92
N TYR A 16 10.94 7.58 15.00
CA TYR A 16 9.47 7.61 15.06
C TYR A 16 8.83 8.62 14.10
N PHE A 17 9.52 9.70 13.73
CA PHE A 17 8.98 10.72 12.82
C PHE A 17 9.09 10.37 11.33
N GLN A 18 9.82 9.31 10.95
CA GLN A 18 9.99 8.89 9.55
C GLN A 18 8.87 7.96 9.02
N SER A 19 7.93 7.52 9.88
CA SER A 19 6.91 6.53 9.48
C SER A 19 5.69 7.11 8.76
N CYS A 20 5.65 8.42 8.53
CA CYS A 20 4.58 9.08 7.78
C CYS A 20 5.08 9.37 6.35
N GLN A 21 4.97 8.38 5.47
CA GLN A 21 5.12 8.61 4.04
C GLN A 21 3.72 8.89 3.50
N ASN A 22 3.51 10.10 2.97
CA ASN A 22 2.37 10.34 2.10
C ASN A 22 2.71 9.63 0.80
N ASP A 23 2.13 8.45 0.61
CA ASP A 23 2.13 7.79 -0.69
C ASP A 23 1.43 8.75 -1.65
N THR A 24 2.22 9.44 -2.46
CA THR A 24 1.68 10.18 -3.59
C THR A 24 1.24 9.09 -4.55
N ASP A 25 -0.08 8.91 -4.68
CA ASP A 25 -0.63 7.96 -5.64
C ASP A 25 0.04 8.22 -7.00
N PRO A 26 0.64 7.19 -7.63
CA PRO A 26 1.23 7.36 -8.94
C PRO A 26 0.18 7.94 -9.89
N ASP A 27 0.60 8.73 -10.87
CA ASP A 27 -0.31 9.24 -11.91
C ASP A 27 -0.85 8.06 -12.73
N ILE A 28 -2.01 7.52 -12.33
CA ILE A 28 -2.60 6.34 -12.95
C ILE A 28 -3.38 6.78 -14.20
N ASP A 29 -2.91 6.35 -15.38
CA ASP A 29 -3.64 6.52 -16.64
C ASP A 29 -4.91 5.65 -16.64
N PHE A 30 -6.06 6.27 -16.38
CA PHE A 30 -7.36 5.60 -16.39
C PHE A 30 -7.84 5.16 -17.78
N SER A 31 -7.22 5.64 -18.87
CA SER A 31 -7.59 5.24 -20.24
C SER A 31 -7.13 3.83 -20.59
N ARG A 32 -6.25 3.23 -19.77
CA ARG A 32 -5.67 1.91 -19.99
C ARG A 32 -6.13 0.91 -18.92
N PRO A 33 -6.24 -0.38 -19.29
CA PRO A 33 -6.38 -1.43 -18.28
C PRO A 33 -5.12 -1.51 -17.42
N LEU A 34 -5.28 -1.94 -16.18
CA LEU A 34 -4.18 -2.16 -15.23
C LEU A 34 -4.37 -3.52 -14.56
N GLU A 35 -3.28 -4.29 -14.50
CA GLU A 35 -3.23 -5.58 -13.82
C GLU A 35 -2.19 -5.50 -12.70
N ILE A 36 -2.60 -5.88 -11.49
CA ILE A 36 -1.73 -5.92 -10.33
C ILE A 36 -1.77 -7.35 -9.82
N VAL A 37 -0.64 -8.05 -9.93
CA VAL A 37 -0.51 -9.45 -9.53
C VAL A 37 0.10 -9.56 -8.13
N ASN A 38 -0.36 -10.54 -7.35
CA ASN A 38 0.11 -10.79 -5.98
C ASN A 38 0.07 -9.54 -5.07
N LEU A 39 -0.98 -8.72 -5.20
CA LEU A 39 -1.19 -7.58 -4.32
C LEU A 39 -1.43 -8.07 -2.89
N GLU A 40 -0.55 -7.69 -1.97
CA GLU A 40 -0.69 -8.00 -0.55
C GLU A 40 -1.85 -7.20 0.05
N TYR A 41 -2.72 -7.88 0.80
CA TYR A 41 -3.81 -7.25 1.55
C TYR A 41 -3.75 -7.52 3.06
N GLY A 42 -2.69 -8.18 3.52
CA GLY A 42 -2.44 -8.43 4.94
C GLY A 42 -1.01 -8.92 5.18
N SER A 43 -0.72 -9.32 6.42
CA SER A 43 0.64 -9.64 6.88
C SER A 43 1.09 -11.07 6.57
N GLU A 44 0.18 -11.97 6.21
CA GLU A 44 0.51 -13.37 5.95
C GLU A 44 0.87 -13.60 4.47
N PRO A 45 1.84 -14.47 4.15
CA PRO A 45 2.28 -14.68 2.76
C PRO A 45 1.18 -15.14 1.78
N ARG A 46 0.07 -15.70 2.30
CA ARG A 46 -1.07 -16.14 1.49
C ARG A 46 -2.18 -15.08 1.37
N GLN A 47 -2.04 -13.94 2.02
CA GLN A 47 -2.99 -12.82 1.92
C GLN A 47 -2.64 -11.96 0.72
N VAL A 48 -2.71 -12.57 -0.47
CA VAL A 48 -2.44 -11.96 -1.76
C VAL A 48 -3.63 -12.11 -2.70
N MET A 49 -3.83 -11.13 -3.58
CA MET A 49 -4.86 -11.19 -4.63
C MET A 49 -4.35 -10.61 -5.95
N ASP A 50 -4.96 -11.03 -7.04
CA ASP A 50 -4.79 -10.35 -8.33
C ASP A 50 -5.93 -9.36 -8.55
N VAL A 51 -5.59 -8.16 -9.01
CA VAL A 51 -6.54 -7.07 -9.29
C VAL A 51 -6.50 -6.73 -10.77
N PHE A 52 -7.64 -6.90 -11.42
CA PHE A 52 -7.84 -6.57 -12.83
C PHE A 52 -8.73 -5.34 -12.96
N LEU A 53 -8.16 -4.24 -13.43
CA LEU A 53 -8.84 -2.95 -13.55
C LEU A 53 -9.07 -2.63 -15.04
N PRO A 54 -10.33 -2.41 -15.46
CA PRO A 54 -10.60 -2.07 -16.86
C PRO A 54 -10.16 -0.65 -17.20
N ALA A 55 -10.02 -0.40 -18.50
CA ALA A 55 -9.93 0.96 -19.04
C ALA A 55 -11.23 1.74 -18.80
N GLY A 56 -11.11 3.06 -18.59
CA GLY A 56 -12.24 3.96 -18.39
C GLY A 56 -12.93 3.82 -17.04
N ARG A 57 -12.28 3.20 -16.05
CA ARG A 57 -12.83 3.01 -14.71
C ARG A 57 -13.00 4.32 -13.95
N SER A 58 -13.99 4.37 -13.07
CA SER A 58 -14.22 5.48 -12.14
C SER A 58 -14.83 4.95 -10.83
N SER A 59 -14.70 5.73 -9.75
CA SER A 59 -15.27 5.40 -8.44
C SER A 59 -16.81 5.40 -8.42
N THR A 60 -17.46 6.00 -9.42
CA THR A 60 -18.92 6.15 -9.48
C THR A 60 -19.59 5.21 -10.47
N SER A 61 -18.88 4.69 -11.47
CA SER A 61 -19.46 3.85 -12.53
C SER A 61 -18.95 2.41 -12.54
N THR A 62 -17.76 2.15 -12.00
CA THR A 62 -17.13 0.83 -12.07
C THR A 62 -17.61 -0.05 -10.95
N LYS A 63 -18.26 -1.16 -11.30
CA LYS A 63 -18.68 -2.18 -10.33
C LYS A 63 -17.50 -3.08 -9.98
N VAL A 64 -17.42 -3.47 -8.71
CA VAL A 64 -16.40 -4.39 -8.21
C VAL A 64 -16.96 -5.81 -8.19
N LEU A 65 -16.18 -6.75 -8.72
CA LEU A 65 -16.42 -8.19 -8.60
C LEU A 65 -15.26 -8.81 -7.81
N VAL A 66 -15.59 -9.53 -6.75
CA VAL A 66 -14.61 -10.32 -6.00
C VAL A 66 -14.86 -11.79 -6.31
N TRP A 67 -13.86 -12.44 -6.92
CA TRP A 67 -13.90 -13.87 -7.21
C TRP A 67 -13.03 -14.62 -6.20
N ILE A 68 -13.62 -15.59 -5.51
CA ILE A 68 -12.93 -16.44 -4.55
C ILE A 68 -13.03 -17.87 -5.08
N HIS A 69 -11.89 -18.46 -5.43
CA HIS A 69 -11.84 -19.87 -5.83
C HIS A 69 -11.58 -20.76 -4.61
N HIS A 70 -12.03 -22.02 -4.69
CA HIS A 70 -11.61 -23.04 -3.72
C HIS A 70 -10.15 -23.45 -4.00
N PRO A 71 -9.36 -23.81 -2.99
CA PRO A 71 -8.03 -24.40 -3.17
C PRO A 71 -8.05 -25.71 -3.97
#